data_AF-A0A497I1V2-F1
#
_entry.id   AF-A0A497I1V2-F1
#
_cell.length_a   1.000
_cell.length_b   1.000
_cell.length_c   1.000
_cell.angle_alpha   90.00
_cell.angle_beta   90.00
_cell.angle_gamma   90.00
#
_symmetry.space_group_name_H-M   'P 1'
#
loop_
_entity.id
_entity.type
_entity.pdbx_description
1 polymer ?
#
loop_
_entity_poly.entity_id
_entity_poly.type
_entity_poly.pdbx_seq_one_letter_code
_entity_poly.pdbx_strand_id
1 'polypeptide(L)' 'MVKTIELDCPPGQPRPGDLIEGVIEGTGLPLKEAKSRFFGCSCWDYSEVPDEQWKKIQPILKERIVSLYNRGLIRYGSW' A
#
# COMPACT_ATOMS: atom_id res chain seq x y z
N MET A 1 0.52 16.75 -3.35
CA MET A 1 0.20 15.41 -3.89
C MET A 1 -0.12 14.52 -2.70
N VAL A 2 -1.20 13.74 -2.74
CA VAL A 2 -1.49 12.78 -1.66
C VAL A 2 -0.48 11.63 -1.79
N LYS A 3 0.19 11.27 -0.69
CA LYS A 3 1.21 10.20 -0.64
C LYS A 3 0.79 9.18 0.39
N THR A 4 -0.25 8.45 0.07
CA THR A 4 -0.82 7.45 0.97
C THR A 4 -0.96 6.15 0.23
N ILE A 5 -0.65 5.04 0.90
CA ILE A 5 -1.00 3.72 0.39
C ILE A 5 -2.24 3.25 1.14
N GLU A 6 -3.24 2.76 0.43
CA GLU A 6 -4.40 2.10 1.02
C GLU A 6 -4.49 0.68 0.49
N LEU A 7 -4.80 -0.27 1.36
CA LEU A 7 -5.08 -1.66 1.00
C LEU A 7 -6.33 -2.11 1.75
N ASP A 8 -7.30 -2.63 1.01
CA ASP A 8 -8.52 -3.22 1.55
C ASP A 8 -8.60 -4.70 1.22
N CYS A 9 -8.53 -5.55 2.25
CA CYS A 9 -8.59 -7.00 2.12
C CYS A 9 -10.03 -7.52 2.35
N PRO A 10 -10.41 -8.63 1.71
CA PRO A 10 -11.63 -9.34 2.10
C PRO A 10 -11.53 -9.83 3.56
N PRO A 11 -12.67 -10.17 4.20
CA PRO A 11 -12.65 -10.78 5.52
C PRO A 11 -11.80 -12.05 5.56
N GLY A 12 -11.03 -12.24 6.62
CA GLY A 12 -10.14 -13.39 6.78
C GLY A 12 -8.67 -13.03 6.56
N GLN A 13 -7.91 -13.95 5.98
CA GLN A 13 -6.49 -13.80 5.64
C GLN A 13 -6.31 -13.77 4.12
N PRO A 14 -5.34 -13.01 3.59
CA PRO A 14 -4.38 -12.13 4.29
C PRO A 14 -5.01 -10.82 4.81
N ARG A 15 -4.34 -10.13 5.74
CA ARG A 15 -4.67 -8.76 6.18
C ARG A 15 -3.79 -7.73 5.47
N PRO A 16 -4.20 -6.45 5.42
CA PRO A 16 -3.39 -5.40 4.79
C PRO A 16 -1.96 -5.29 5.35
N GLY A 17 -1.80 -5.50 6.67
CA GLY A 17 -0.50 -5.47 7.33
C GLY A 17 0.45 -6.60 6.89
N ASP A 18 -0.09 -7.74 6.44
CA ASP A 18 0.72 -8.85 5.92
C ASP A 18 1.23 -8.58 4.49
N LEU A 19 0.63 -7.59 3.81
CA LEU A 19 0.89 -7.30 2.40
C LEU A 19 1.75 -6.06 2.20
N ILE A 20 1.68 -5.07 3.10
CA ILE A 20 2.32 -3.76 2.91
C ILE A 20 3.83 -3.86 2.73
N GLU A 21 4.51 -4.77 3.44
CA GLU A 21 5.96 -4.95 3.33
C GLU A 21 6.36 -5.33 1.90
N GLY A 22 5.66 -6.29 1.29
CA GLY A 22 5.88 -6.67 -0.11
C GLY A 22 5.49 -5.57 -1.10
N VAL A 23 4.48 -4.75 -0.79
CA VAL A 23 4.12 -3.59 -1.62
C VAL A 23 5.26 -2.57 -1.67
N ILE A 24 5.91 -2.31 -0.54
CA ILE A 24 6.96 -1.27 -0.43
C ILE A 24 8.39 -1.79 -0.61
N GLU A 25 8.60 -3.09 -0.75
CA GLU A 25 9.92 -3.71 -0.85
C GLU A 25 10.80 -3.08 -1.94
N GLY A 26 12.02 -2.64 -1.62
CA GLY A 26 12.93 -2.04 -2.60
C GLY A 26 12.54 -0.66 -3.13
N THR A 27 11.45 -0.05 -2.63
CA THR A 27 11.06 1.34 -2.98
C THR A 27 11.82 2.40 -2.17
N GLY A 28 12.48 1.99 -1.08
CA GLY A 28 13.11 2.89 -0.12
C GLY A 28 12.12 3.57 0.84
N LEU A 29 10.82 3.23 0.77
CA LEU A 29 9.87 3.63 1.80
C LEU A 29 10.11 2.83 3.09
N PRO A 30 10.04 3.48 4.27
CA PRO A 30 10.11 2.76 5.53
C PRO A 30 8.84 1.95 5.77
N LEU A 31 8.97 0.79 6.40
CA LEU A 31 7.82 0.08 6.96
C LEU A 31 7.28 0.88 8.15
N LYS A 32 5.96 1.09 8.18
CA LYS A 32 5.26 1.87 9.20
C LYS A 32 4.00 1.17 9.67
N GLU A 33 3.58 1.52 10.88
CA GLU A 33 2.21 1.24 11.33
C GLU A 33 1.20 2.01 10.47
N ALA A 34 0.03 1.41 10.26
CA ALA A 34 -1.05 2.06 9.54
C ALA A 34 -1.56 3.26 10.34
N LYS A 35 -1.72 4.42 9.67
CA LYS A 35 -2.32 5.63 10.25
C LYS A 35 -3.78 5.40 10.63
N SER A 36 -4.49 4.57 9.88
CA SER A 36 -5.85 4.15 10.19
C SER A 36 -6.10 2.71 9.76
N ARG A 37 -7.02 2.05 10.47
CA ARG A 37 -7.51 0.70 10.19
C ARG A 37 -9.03 0.67 10.35
N PHE A 38 -9.75 0.21 9.33
CA PHE A 38 -11.20 0.14 9.35
C PHE A 38 -11.72 -1.00 8.48
N PHE A 39 -12.40 -1.99 9.08
CA PHE A 39 -13.09 -3.10 8.40
C PHE A 39 -12.31 -3.79 7.25
N GLY A 40 -11.03 -4.08 7.48
CA GLY A 40 -10.18 -4.74 6.47
C GLY A 40 -9.45 -3.78 5.53
N CYS A 41 -9.73 -2.48 5.62
CA CYS A 41 -8.97 -1.41 5.00
C CYS A 41 -7.91 -0.87 5.98
N SER A 42 -6.71 -0.58 5.47
CA SER A 42 -5.64 0.11 6.20
C SER A 42 -5.01 1.18 5.31
N CYS A 43 -4.65 2.31 5.92
CA CYS A 43 -4.02 3.43 5.25
C CYS A 43 -2.66 3.75 5.88
N TRP A 44 -1.64 3.95 5.06
CA TRP A 44 -0.31 4.38 5.45
C TRP A 44 0.00 5.75 4.87
N ASP A 45 0.57 6.64 5.69
CA ASP A 45 0.90 8.00 5.30
C ASP A 45 2.41 8.15 5.07
N TYR A 46 2.75 8.61 3.88
CA TYR A 46 4.11 8.86 3.39
C TYR A 46 4.26 10.31 2.92
N SER A 47 3.47 11.23 3.48
CA SER A 47 3.50 12.66 3.13
C SER A 47 4.90 13.28 3.27
N GLU A 48 5.75 12.74 4.15
CA GLU A 48 7.13 13.20 4.36
C GLU A 48 8.12 12.78 3.25
N VAL A 49 7.76 11.84 2.39
CA VAL A 49 8.63 11.38 1.29
C VAL A 49 8.75 12.47 0.22
N PRO A 50 9.94 12.81 -0.28
CA PRO A 50 10.09 13.82 -1.33
C PRO A 50 9.25 13.50 -2.59
N ASP A 51 8.67 14.52 -3.22
CA ASP A 51 7.81 14.36 -4.41
C ASP A 51 8.51 13.62 -5.56
N GLU A 52 9.81 13.87 -5.78
CA GLU A 52 10.60 13.20 -6.81
C GLU A 52 10.75 11.70 -6.53
N GLN A 53 11.02 11.34 -5.28
CA GLN A 53 11.09 9.94 -4.86
C GLN A 53 9.73 9.27 -5.00
N TRP A 54 8.64 9.93 -4.58
CA TRP A 54 7.29 9.39 -4.71
C TRP A 54 6.94 9.09 -6.16
N LYS A 55 7.14 10.05 -7.08
CA LYS A 55 6.89 9.87 -8.51
C LYS A 55 7.70 8.71 -9.10
N LYS A 56 8.95 8.52 -8.66
CA LYS A 56 9.81 7.42 -9.14
C LYS A 56 9.28 6.05 -8.74
N ILE A 57 8.67 5.90 -7.56
CA ILE A 57 8.20 4.61 -7.04
C ILE A 57 6.75 4.30 -7.41
N GLN A 58 5.94 5.29 -7.82
CA GLN A 58 4.54 5.09 -8.22
C GLN A 58 4.31 3.95 -9.23
N PRO A 59 5.14 3.75 -10.27
CA PRO A 59 4.98 2.62 -11.18
C PRO A 59 5.11 1.25 -10.47
N ILE A 60 6.01 1.14 -9.50
CA ILE A 60 6.25 -0.08 -8.72
C ILE A 60 5.06 -0.35 -7.80
N LEU A 61 4.58 0.68 -7.08
CA LEU A 61 3.40 0.59 -6.23
C LEU A 61 2.16 0.16 -7.04
N LYS A 62 1.95 0.80 -8.20
CA LYS A 62 0.88 0.46 -9.14
C LYS A 62 0.91 -1.01 -9.52
N GLU A 63 2.06 -1.49 -10.03
CA GLU A 63 2.20 -2.86 -10.50
C GLU A 63 1.86 -3.87 -9.40
N ARG A 64 2.39 -3.66 -8.20
CA ARG A 64 2.20 -4.57 -7.06
C ARG A 64 0.78 -4.55 -6.53
N ILE A 65 0.18 -3.37 -6.36
CA ILE A 65 -1.19 -3.24 -5.86
C ILE A 65 -2.17 -3.84 -6.88
N VAL A 66 -1.97 -3.59 -8.18
CA VAL A 66 -2.78 -4.21 -9.24
C VAL A 66 -2.59 -5.74 -9.25
N SER A 67 -1.39 -6.25 -9.04
CA SER A 67 -1.13 -7.69 -8.93
C SER A 67 -1.87 -8.32 -7.73
N LEU A 68 -1.85 -7.67 -6.56
CA LEU A 68 -2.62 -8.11 -5.38
C LEU A 68 -4.13 -8.15 -5.67
N TYR A 69 -4.64 -7.13 -6.36
CA TYR A 69 -6.05 -7.06 -6.75
C TYR A 69 -6.42 -8.18 -7.73
N ASN A 70 -5.62 -8.38 -8.78
CA ASN A 70 -5.87 -9.42 -9.80
C ASN A 70 -5.80 -10.84 -9.21
N ARG A 71 -5.05 -11.03 -8.13
CA ARG A 71 -4.96 -12.31 -7.38
C ARG A 71 -6.09 -12.48 -6.36
N GLY A 72 -6.98 -11.49 -6.20
CA GLY A 72 -8.07 -11.50 -5.23
C GLY A 72 -7.63 -11.36 -3.78
N LEU A 73 -6.38 -10.93 -3.52
CA LEU A 73 -5.87 -10.74 -2.15
C LEU A 73 -6.37 -9.44 -1.52
N ILE A 74 -6.67 -8.45 -2.37
CA ILE A 74 -7.30 -7.18 -1.98
C ILE A 74 -8.53 -6.94 -2.85
N ARG A 75 -9.52 -6.24 -2.30
CA ARG A 75 -10.70 -5.73 -3.02
C ARG A 75 -10.48 -4.33 -3.56
N TYR A 76 -9.53 -3.59 -2.97
CA TYR A 76 -9.17 -2.24 -3.36
C TYR A 76 -7.75 -1.91 -2.90
N GLY A 77 -7.07 -1.04 -3.65
CA GLY A 77 -5.87 -0.38 -3.18
C GLY A 77 -5.57 0.91 -3.95
N SER A 78 -4.87 1.84 -3.29
CA SER A 78 -4.50 3.15 -3.81
C SER A 78 -3.07 3.54 -3.40
N TRP A 79 -2.45 4.45 -4.15
CA TRP A 79 -1.08 4.95 -3.97
C TRP A 79 -0.91 6.32 -4.67
#